data_AF-A0A7C3SAK1-F1
#
_entry.id   AF-A0A7C3SAK1-F1
#
_cell.length_a   1.000
_cell.length_b   1.000
_cell.length_c   1.000
_cell.angle_alpha   90.00
_cell.angle_beta   90.00
_cell.angle_gamma   90.00
#
_symmetry.space_group_name_H-M   'P 1'
#
loop_
_entity.id
_entity.type
_entity.pdbx_description
1 polymer ?
#
loop_
_entity_poly.entity_id
_entity_poly.type
_entity_poly.pdbx_seq_one_letter_code
_entity_poly.pdbx_strand_id
1 'polypeptide(L)'
;MKAMSKFWMALVVGVAVMVAAIPSWAGPLMPSFPDVWTVGQAVAGQSTLEVTFGSGEPLTVDWIVVFWGNVGPGGKPLWGYYYQIENPETQPSLGKTVSSFTIETPGPPFIAADFFDHVSLDTNFTDIYGSVLGHTKDNYSNLGPTLYDPEEEFEPTPVDDDGDGFINEDPIGDANGDSDPDDDNDGKVDEDPENFQNPTGFGLRPSDVTYYFGPSATWEISVGNQSTVLAAYAIVPPTYGIATAMNSGVSWGGKVPIPSPEPGTVVLLVLGTVGMGILRRYRRK
;
A
#
# COMPACT_ATOMS: atom_id res chain seq x y z
N MET A 1 -14.96 -17.19 -55.14
CA MET A 1 -15.70 -16.51 -54.05
C MET A 1 -15.90 -17.35 -52.77
N LYS A 2 -15.96 -18.70 -52.81
CA LYS A 2 -16.11 -19.55 -51.60
C LYS A 2 -14.95 -19.53 -50.58
N ALA A 3 -13.75 -19.07 -50.97
CA ALA A 3 -12.60 -19.01 -50.06
C ALA A 3 -12.64 -17.82 -49.08
N MET A 4 -13.37 -16.74 -49.39
CA MET A 4 -13.46 -15.58 -48.50
C MET A 4 -14.35 -15.83 -47.28
N SER A 5 -15.47 -16.56 -47.40
CA SER A 5 -16.37 -16.74 -46.24
C SER A 5 -15.75 -17.62 -45.15
N LYS A 6 -14.90 -18.59 -45.51
CA LYS A 6 -14.17 -19.43 -44.54
C LYS A 6 -13.14 -18.62 -43.75
N PHE A 7 -12.52 -17.61 -44.36
CA PHE A 7 -11.57 -16.74 -43.69
C PHE A 7 -12.27 -15.81 -42.67
N TRP A 8 -13.41 -15.22 -43.05
CA TRP A 8 -14.20 -14.40 -42.13
C TRP A 8 -14.72 -15.20 -40.93
N MET A 9 -15.17 -16.43 -41.17
CA MET A 9 -15.70 -17.29 -40.11
C MET A 9 -14.61 -17.76 -39.15
N ALA A 10 -13.42 -18.12 -39.64
CA ALA A 10 -12.27 -18.45 -38.79
C ALA A 10 -11.76 -17.23 -37.99
N LEU A 11 -11.79 -16.02 -38.57
CA LEU A 11 -11.44 -14.79 -37.88
C LEU A 11 -12.44 -14.47 -36.75
N VAL A 12 -13.74 -14.54 -37.05
CA VAL A 12 -14.79 -14.26 -36.05
C VAL A 12 -14.74 -15.29 -34.91
N VAL A 13 -14.56 -16.57 -35.23
CA VAL A 13 -14.41 -17.63 -34.22
C VAL A 13 -13.11 -17.46 -33.42
N GLY A 14 -12.00 -17.12 -34.08
CA GLY A 14 -10.72 -16.88 -33.40
C GLY A 14 -10.76 -15.68 -32.45
N VAL A 15 -11.41 -14.58 -32.84
CA VAL A 15 -11.62 -13.42 -31.98
C VAL A 15 -12.58 -13.75 -30.83
N ALA A 16 -13.67 -14.47 -31.08
CA ALA A 16 -14.60 -14.87 -30.03
C ALA A 16 -13.95 -15.81 -28.99
N VAL A 17 -13.10 -16.74 -29.43
CA VAL A 17 -12.36 -17.64 -28.52
C VAL A 17 -11.30 -16.88 -27.74
N MET A 18 -10.61 -15.90 -28.33
CA MET A 18 -9.63 -15.07 -27.60
C MET A 18 -10.30 -14.14 -26.59
N VAL A 19 -11.51 -13.65 -26.85
CA VAL A 19 -12.30 -12.87 -25.87
C VAL A 19 -12.85 -13.77 -24.75
N ALA A 20 -13.22 -15.02 -25.05
CA ALA A 20 -13.76 -15.96 -24.07
C ALA A 20 -12.68 -16.69 -23.23
N ALA A 21 -11.41 -16.67 -23.66
CA ALA A 21 -10.30 -17.34 -22.98
C ALA A 21 -9.42 -16.41 -22.14
N ILE A 22 -9.75 -15.11 -22.04
CA ILE A 22 -9.23 -14.31 -20.93
C ILE A 22 -9.99 -14.83 -19.70
N PRO A 23 -9.34 -15.56 -18.77
CA PRO A 23 -10.04 -16.01 -17.59
C PRO A 23 -10.62 -14.76 -16.92
N SER A 24 -11.94 -14.73 -16.79
CA SER A 24 -12.66 -13.64 -16.15
C SER A 24 -12.38 -13.72 -14.65
N TRP A 25 -11.21 -13.24 -14.24
CA TRP A 25 -10.90 -12.81 -12.86
C TRP A 25 -11.56 -11.46 -12.55
N ALA A 26 -12.54 -11.05 -13.35
CA ALA A 26 -13.39 -9.92 -13.07
C ALA A 26 -14.34 -10.31 -11.93
N GLY A 27 -13.83 -10.22 -10.70
CA GLY A 27 -14.68 -9.83 -9.58
C GLY A 27 -15.41 -8.52 -9.90
N PRO A 28 -16.28 -8.03 -8.99
CA PRO A 28 -16.92 -6.73 -9.16
C PRO A 28 -15.91 -5.70 -9.65
N LEU A 29 -16.24 -4.96 -10.73
CA LEU A 29 -15.40 -3.87 -11.21
C LEU A 29 -15.17 -2.95 -10.03
N MET A 30 -13.94 -2.92 -9.52
CA MET A 30 -13.61 -1.99 -8.45
C MET A 30 -13.79 -0.58 -8.98
N PRO A 31 -14.15 0.38 -8.11
CA PRO A 31 -14.14 1.77 -8.50
C PRO A 31 -12.77 2.12 -9.09
N SER A 32 -12.78 2.93 -10.14
CA SER A 32 -11.53 3.47 -10.70
C SER A 32 -10.79 4.24 -9.62
N PHE A 33 -9.47 4.09 -9.59
CA PHE A 33 -8.64 4.90 -8.70
C PHE A 33 -8.83 6.39 -9.02
N PRO A 34 -8.94 7.29 -8.02
CA PRO A 34 -9.10 8.73 -8.27
C PRO A 34 -7.95 9.32 -9.10
N ASP A 35 -8.25 10.27 -9.97
CA ASP A 35 -7.24 10.93 -10.81
C ASP A 35 -6.33 11.84 -9.99
N VAL A 36 -5.02 11.54 -9.95
CA VAL A 36 -3.98 12.33 -9.23
C VAL A 36 -2.91 12.81 -10.20
N TRP A 37 -3.08 14.05 -10.71
CA TRP A 37 -2.25 14.61 -11.80
C TRP A 37 -1.84 16.07 -11.63
N THR A 38 -2.28 16.73 -10.56
CA THR A 38 -1.83 18.09 -10.22
C THR A 38 -0.69 18.00 -9.21
N VAL A 39 0.37 18.81 -9.37
CA VAL A 39 1.53 18.75 -8.46
C VAL A 39 1.08 19.02 -7.02
N GLY A 40 1.47 18.14 -6.09
CA GLY A 40 1.06 18.18 -4.69
C GLY A 40 -0.36 17.67 -4.44
N GLN A 41 -1.10 17.27 -5.49
CA GLN A 41 -2.39 16.60 -5.32
C GLN A 41 -2.14 15.24 -4.67
N ALA A 42 -2.96 14.95 -3.67
CA ALA A 42 -2.90 13.74 -2.91
C ALA A 42 -4.30 13.13 -2.75
N VAL A 43 -4.34 11.82 -2.59
CA VAL A 43 -5.54 11.06 -2.24
C VAL A 43 -5.16 10.04 -1.18
N ALA A 44 -5.97 9.91 -0.15
CA ALA A 44 -5.77 8.94 0.92
C ALA A 44 -6.82 7.84 0.88
N GLY A 45 -6.65 6.79 1.67
CA GLY A 45 -7.66 5.76 1.81
C GLY A 45 -7.20 4.66 2.73
N GLN A 46 -8.15 3.80 3.08
CA GLN A 46 -7.94 2.65 3.93
C GLN A 46 -8.25 1.38 3.14
N SER A 47 -7.57 0.29 3.46
CA SER A 47 -7.77 -0.99 2.80
C SER A 47 -7.63 -2.14 3.78
N THR A 48 -8.47 -3.16 3.61
CA THR A 48 -8.44 -4.36 4.45
C THR A 48 -7.65 -5.47 3.76
N LEU A 49 -6.70 -6.07 4.49
CA LEU A 49 -6.04 -7.31 4.06
C LEU A 49 -6.71 -8.48 4.77
N GLU A 50 -7.48 -9.25 4.01
CA GLU A 50 -8.18 -10.43 4.50
C GLU A 50 -7.20 -11.58 4.77
N VAL A 51 -7.52 -12.43 5.73
CA VAL A 51 -6.75 -13.66 5.95
C VAL A 51 -6.88 -14.57 4.73
N THR A 52 -5.76 -14.82 4.05
CA THR A 52 -5.68 -15.69 2.88
C THR A 52 -5.22 -17.10 3.22
N PHE A 53 -4.47 -17.27 4.31
CA PHE A 53 -4.04 -18.55 4.84
C PHE A 53 -3.87 -18.48 6.37
N GLY A 54 -4.17 -19.58 7.05
CA GLY A 54 -4.08 -19.68 8.51
C GLY A 54 -5.33 -19.18 9.21
N SER A 55 -5.16 -18.69 10.44
CA SER A 55 -6.21 -18.07 11.26
C SER A 55 -5.68 -16.76 11.85
N GLY A 56 -6.50 -15.72 11.84
CA GLY A 56 -6.19 -14.37 12.31
C GLY A 56 -7.39 -13.46 12.08
N GLU A 57 -7.28 -12.21 12.50
CA GLU A 57 -8.19 -11.14 12.09
C GLU A 57 -7.61 -10.41 10.87
N PRO A 58 -8.44 -9.77 10.04
CA PRO A 58 -7.97 -8.92 8.95
C PRO A 58 -7.05 -7.81 9.45
N LEU A 59 -6.09 -7.40 8.61
CA LEU A 59 -5.25 -6.22 8.86
C LEU A 59 -5.84 -5.00 8.18
N THR A 60 -5.54 -3.83 8.73
CA THR A 60 -5.83 -2.54 8.10
C THR A 60 -4.57 -2.00 7.45
N VAL A 61 -4.71 -1.34 6.30
CA VAL A 61 -3.64 -0.60 5.64
C VAL A 61 -4.15 0.77 5.21
N ASP A 62 -3.61 1.78 5.85
CA ASP A 62 -3.80 3.17 5.48
C ASP A 62 -2.78 3.58 4.45
N TRP A 63 -3.22 4.42 3.52
CA TRP A 63 -2.38 4.80 2.40
C TRP A 63 -2.65 6.21 1.94
N ILE A 64 -1.59 6.85 1.42
CA ILE A 64 -1.65 8.13 0.71
C ILE A 64 -0.89 8.00 -0.61
N VAL A 65 -1.48 8.49 -1.69
CA VAL A 65 -0.80 8.65 -2.99
C VAL A 65 -0.68 10.12 -3.33
N VAL A 66 0.55 10.58 -3.58
CA VAL A 66 0.85 11.99 -3.92
C VAL A 66 1.49 12.07 -5.29
N PHE A 67 1.03 13.00 -6.14
CA PHE A 67 1.72 13.33 -7.39
C PHE A 67 2.73 14.46 -7.19
N TRP A 68 4.02 14.15 -7.28
CA TRP A 68 5.12 15.10 -7.07
C TRP A 68 5.50 15.90 -8.33
N GLY A 69 4.80 15.69 -9.45
CA GLY A 69 5.11 16.36 -10.71
C GLY A 69 6.22 15.68 -11.49
N ASN A 70 6.84 16.41 -12.42
CA ASN A 70 7.86 15.90 -13.34
C ASN A 70 9.26 15.90 -12.71
N VAL A 71 9.38 15.37 -11.49
CA VAL A 71 10.61 15.36 -10.68
C VAL A 71 11.32 13.99 -10.68
N GLY A 72 10.73 12.98 -11.33
CA GLY A 72 11.31 11.65 -11.45
C GLY A 72 12.49 11.58 -12.42
N PRO A 73 13.17 10.42 -12.50
CA PRO A 73 14.35 10.23 -13.36
C PRO A 73 14.11 10.63 -14.82
N GLY A 74 14.90 11.59 -15.30
CA GLY A 74 14.76 12.15 -16.66
C GLY A 74 13.60 13.13 -16.84
N GLY A 75 13.13 13.77 -15.75
CA GLY A 75 12.01 14.70 -15.79
C GLY A 75 10.66 14.01 -16.00
N LYS A 76 10.56 12.75 -15.61
CA LYS A 76 9.33 11.96 -15.71
C LYS A 76 8.37 12.30 -14.57
N PRO A 77 7.05 12.10 -14.77
CA PRO A 77 6.10 12.20 -13.68
C PRO A 77 6.46 11.22 -12.56
N LEU A 78 6.27 11.63 -11.32
CA LEU A 78 6.57 10.84 -10.12
C LEU A 78 5.39 10.83 -9.16
N TRP A 79 5.03 9.64 -8.69
CA TRP A 79 4.07 9.43 -7.61
C TRP A 79 4.79 8.84 -6.40
N GLY A 80 4.50 9.38 -5.22
CA GLY A 80 4.82 8.78 -3.93
C GLY A 80 3.63 7.98 -3.43
N TYR A 81 3.91 6.78 -2.93
CA TYR A 81 2.95 5.86 -2.33
C TYR A 81 3.39 5.61 -0.89
N TYR A 82 2.56 6.03 0.05
CA TYR A 82 2.80 5.91 1.48
C TYR A 82 1.81 4.91 2.06
N TYR A 83 2.28 4.03 2.92
CA TYR A 83 1.47 2.98 3.55
C TYR A 83 1.79 2.87 5.03
N GLN A 84 0.79 2.57 5.84
CA GLN A 84 0.91 2.18 7.22
C GLN A 84 0.05 0.96 7.46
N ILE A 85 0.58 -0.05 8.14
CA ILE A 85 -0.10 -1.31 8.39
C ILE A 85 -0.47 -1.36 9.85
N GLU A 86 -1.71 -1.69 10.16
CA GLU A 86 -2.17 -1.86 11.53
C GLU A 86 -2.49 -3.33 11.80
N ASN A 87 -1.98 -3.82 12.93
CA ASN A 87 -2.26 -5.15 13.41
C ASN A 87 -3.16 -5.06 14.64
N PRO A 88 -4.46 -5.39 14.55
CA PRO A 88 -5.42 -5.06 15.59
C PRO A 88 -5.19 -5.84 16.89
N GLU A 89 -5.50 -5.25 18.05
CA GLU A 89 -5.50 -5.94 19.36
C GLU A 89 -6.39 -7.20 19.38
N THR A 90 -7.40 -7.25 18.50
CA THR A 90 -8.34 -8.36 18.40
C THR A 90 -7.76 -9.63 17.78
N GLN A 91 -6.49 -9.64 17.36
CA GLN A 91 -5.85 -10.86 16.89
C GLN A 91 -5.98 -11.99 17.93
N PRO A 92 -6.23 -13.24 17.49
CA PRO A 92 -6.56 -14.35 18.38
C PRO A 92 -5.39 -14.82 19.27
N SER A 93 -4.18 -14.31 19.06
CA SER A 93 -3.00 -14.62 19.87
C SER A 93 -1.86 -13.64 19.60
N LEU A 94 -1.05 -13.35 20.62
CA LEU A 94 0.13 -12.47 20.52
C LEU A 94 1.17 -12.91 19.46
N GLY A 95 1.17 -14.19 19.07
CA GLY A 95 2.02 -14.69 17.98
C GLY A 95 1.51 -14.37 16.56
N LYS A 96 0.46 -13.56 16.40
CA LYS A 96 -0.06 -13.09 15.10
C LYS A 96 0.51 -11.72 14.76
N THR A 97 1.83 -11.67 14.73
CA THR A 97 2.59 -10.50 14.31
C THR A 97 2.66 -10.42 12.78
N VAL A 98 3.19 -9.32 12.23
CA VAL A 98 3.47 -9.18 10.79
C VAL A 98 4.97 -9.07 10.59
N SER A 99 5.58 -10.02 9.85
CA SER A 99 7.03 -10.07 9.62
C SER A 99 7.45 -9.54 8.26
N SER A 100 6.51 -9.43 7.32
CA SER A 100 6.76 -8.76 6.05
C SER A 100 5.49 -8.25 5.40
N PHE A 101 5.66 -7.20 4.61
CA PHE A 101 4.61 -6.61 3.77
C PHE A 101 5.13 -6.43 2.35
N THR A 102 4.44 -7.00 1.38
CA THR A 102 4.82 -6.97 -0.03
C THR A 102 3.73 -6.35 -0.87
N ILE A 103 4.10 -5.41 -1.73
CA ILE A 103 3.22 -4.73 -2.67
C ILE A 103 3.63 -5.16 -4.07
N GLU A 104 2.73 -5.86 -4.76
CA GLU A 104 2.97 -6.37 -6.11
C GLU A 104 2.53 -5.36 -7.16
N THR A 105 3.36 -5.15 -8.18
CA THR A 105 3.03 -4.35 -9.37
C THR A 105 3.10 -5.21 -10.64
N PRO A 106 2.11 -5.12 -11.54
CA PRO A 106 2.17 -5.73 -12.87
C PRO A 106 3.22 -5.06 -13.79
N GLY A 107 3.90 -4.02 -13.28
CA GLY A 107 4.92 -3.24 -13.98
C GLY A 107 4.32 -2.05 -14.74
N PRO A 108 5.02 -0.91 -14.90
CA PRO A 108 6.42 -0.63 -14.53
C PRO A 108 6.70 -0.66 -13.03
N PRO A 109 7.96 -0.93 -12.63
CA PRO A 109 8.33 -1.12 -11.25
C PRO A 109 8.27 0.16 -10.44
N PHE A 110 8.24 -0.01 -9.13
CA PHE A 110 8.76 0.99 -8.21
C PHE A 110 10.23 1.29 -8.56
N ILE A 111 10.60 2.56 -8.53
CA ILE A 111 11.97 3.02 -8.85
C ILE A 111 12.80 3.31 -7.61
N ALA A 112 12.14 3.46 -6.45
CA ALA A 112 12.74 3.65 -5.15
C ALA A 112 11.74 3.20 -4.07
N ALA A 113 12.25 2.85 -2.90
CA ALA A 113 11.50 2.56 -1.69
C ALA A 113 12.31 3.04 -0.48
N ASP A 114 11.61 3.40 0.59
CA ASP A 114 12.17 3.87 1.86
C ASP A 114 11.13 3.71 2.98
N PHE A 115 11.45 4.16 4.19
CA PHE A 115 10.49 4.33 5.28
C PHE A 115 10.85 5.57 6.10
N PHE A 116 9.86 6.15 6.77
CA PHE A 116 10.09 7.21 7.76
C PHE A 116 10.20 6.54 9.12
N ASP A 117 11.13 6.94 9.97
CA ASP A 117 11.37 6.28 11.26
C ASP A 117 10.44 6.87 12.33
N HIS A 118 9.63 6.02 13.00
CA HIS A 118 8.67 6.45 14.03
C HIS A 118 7.78 7.62 13.55
N VAL A 119 7.08 7.41 12.44
CA VAL A 119 6.14 8.39 11.90
C VAL A 119 4.80 7.73 11.69
N SER A 120 3.75 8.35 12.24
CA SER A 120 2.36 8.07 11.90
C SER A 120 1.95 8.74 10.60
N LEU A 121 1.25 7.99 9.75
CA LEU A 121 0.62 8.47 8.52
C LEU A 121 -0.49 9.49 8.83
N ASP A 122 -1.07 9.49 10.03
CA ASP A 122 -2.15 10.40 10.45
C ASP A 122 -1.63 11.79 10.83
N THR A 123 -0.32 11.90 11.01
CA THR A 123 0.38 13.16 11.25
C THR A 123 1.00 13.71 9.96
N ASN A 124 1.17 15.02 9.89
CA ASN A 124 1.86 15.63 8.75
C ASN A 124 3.35 15.24 8.79
N PHE A 125 3.89 14.74 7.68
CA PHE A 125 5.30 14.40 7.56
C PHE A 125 5.96 15.08 6.36
N THR A 126 7.30 15.04 6.31
CA THR A 126 8.08 15.64 5.23
C THR A 126 8.79 14.56 4.43
N ASP A 127 8.41 14.46 3.17
CA ASP A 127 9.11 13.69 2.15
C ASP A 127 10.20 14.54 1.48
N ILE A 128 11.15 13.89 0.79
CA ILE A 128 12.20 14.58 0.03
C ILE A 128 11.67 15.52 -1.07
N TYR A 129 10.41 15.34 -1.51
CA TYR A 129 9.77 16.18 -2.53
C TYR A 129 8.82 17.24 -1.94
N GLY A 130 8.47 17.17 -0.65
CA GLY A 130 7.59 18.13 0.01
C GLY A 130 6.87 17.59 1.24
N SER A 131 6.02 18.43 1.83
CA SER A 131 5.16 18.01 2.95
C SER A 131 3.99 17.17 2.44
N VAL A 132 3.70 16.09 3.17
CA VAL A 132 2.51 15.25 3.01
C VAL A 132 1.60 15.53 4.20
N LEU A 133 0.33 15.82 3.92
CA LEU A 133 -0.67 15.98 4.97
C LEU A 133 -1.00 14.61 5.57
N GLY A 134 -1.26 14.58 6.88
CA GLY A 134 -1.62 13.34 7.57
C GLY A 134 -2.95 12.77 7.09
N HIS A 135 -3.09 11.45 7.10
CA HIS A 135 -4.28 10.69 6.71
C HIS A 135 -5.42 10.95 7.71
N THR A 136 -6.10 12.07 7.52
CA THR A 136 -7.25 12.45 8.35
C THR A 136 -8.40 12.92 7.48
N LYS A 137 -9.63 12.77 7.99
CA LYS A 137 -10.86 13.24 7.32
C LYS A 137 -10.82 14.73 6.98
N ASP A 138 -10.11 15.52 7.79
CA ASP A 138 -9.94 16.96 7.59
C ASP A 138 -9.01 17.30 6.42
N ASN A 139 -7.98 16.47 6.20
CA ASN A 139 -7.03 16.63 5.09
C ASN A 139 -7.54 15.98 3.80
N TYR A 140 -8.32 14.89 3.90
CA TYR A 140 -8.74 14.06 2.76
C TYR A 140 -10.24 13.79 2.76
N SER A 141 -10.99 14.63 2.04
CA SER A 141 -12.46 14.52 1.90
C SER A 141 -12.97 13.17 1.38
N ASN A 142 -12.11 12.37 0.73
CA ASN A 142 -12.47 11.09 0.15
C ASN A 142 -12.36 9.91 1.13
N LEU A 143 -11.89 10.13 2.36
CA LEU A 143 -11.97 9.13 3.44
C LEU A 143 -13.43 8.89 3.87
N GLY A 144 -14.35 9.78 3.49
CA GLY A 144 -15.77 9.66 3.80
C GLY A 144 -16.05 9.80 5.31
N PRO A 145 -17.33 9.82 5.71
CA PRO A 145 -17.69 9.46 7.08
C PRO A 145 -17.50 7.95 7.16
N THR A 146 -16.27 7.53 7.37
CA THR A 146 -15.95 6.16 7.72
C THR A 146 -16.95 5.67 8.78
N LEU A 147 -17.35 4.39 8.72
CA LEU A 147 -18.01 3.73 9.86
C LEU A 147 -17.04 3.55 11.06
N TYR A 148 -15.82 4.03 10.90
CA TYR A 148 -14.69 4.03 11.82
C TYR A 148 -14.18 5.47 11.90
N ASP A 149 -14.52 6.24 12.94
CA ASP A 149 -13.89 7.55 13.10
C ASP A 149 -12.37 7.34 13.12
N PRO A 150 -11.54 8.06 12.35
CA PRO A 150 -10.09 8.01 12.55
C PRO A 150 -9.69 8.41 13.99
N GLU A 151 -10.56 9.12 14.72
CA GLU A 151 -10.41 9.33 16.17
C GLU A 151 -10.78 8.10 17.03
N GLU A 152 -11.41 7.08 16.44
CA GLU A 152 -11.63 5.72 16.97
C GLU A 152 -10.74 4.68 16.25
N GLU A 153 -9.80 5.13 15.42
CA GLU A 153 -8.73 4.28 14.90
C GLU A 153 -7.94 3.74 16.09
N PHE A 154 -7.29 2.62 15.87
CA PHE A 154 -6.63 1.91 16.94
C PHE A 154 -5.46 2.74 17.48
N GLU A 155 -5.74 3.57 18.48
CA GLU A 155 -4.74 4.12 19.37
C GLU A 155 -4.43 3.01 20.38
N PRO A 156 -3.16 2.56 20.49
CA PRO A 156 -2.78 1.58 21.49
C PRO A 156 -3.30 2.02 22.85
N THR A 157 -3.96 1.11 23.56
CA THR A 157 -4.51 1.46 24.87
C THR A 157 -3.35 1.83 25.80
N PRO A 158 -3.36 3.04 26.40
CA PRO A 158 -2.46 3.41 27.48
C PRO A 158 -2.32 2.31 28.52
N VAL A 159 -1.11 1.76 28.71
CA VAL A 159 -0.87 0.72 29.73
C VAL A 159 -0.26 1.35 30.97
N ASP A 160 -0.83 1.05 32.12
CA ASP A 160 -0.20 1.24 33.44
C ASP A 160 0.76 0.07 33.66
N ASP A 161 1.99 0.19 33.16
CA ASP A 161 2.98 -0.90 33.14
C ASP A 161 3.61 -1.16 34.52
N ASP A 162 3.38 -0.29 35.49
CA ASP A 162 4.08 -0.26 36.77
C ASP A 162 3.17 -0.40 38.03
N GLY A 163 1.87 -0.17 37.84
CA GLY A 163 0.81 -0.36 38.83
C GLY A 163 0.64 0.80 39.82
N ASP A 164 1.19 1.97 39.52
CA ASP A 164 1.05 3.16 40.36
C ASP A 164 -0.25 3.95 40.10
N GLY A 165 -0.98 3.56 39.04
CA GLY A 165 -2.28 4.09 38.66
C GLY A 165 -2.22 5.25 37.67
N PHE A 166 -1.05 5.58 37.14
CA PHE A 166 -0.91 6.40 35.95
C PHE A 166 -0.85 5.52 34.70
N ILE A 167 -1.27 6.09 33.57
CA ILE A 167 -1.30 5.45 32.26
C ILE A 167 -0.33 6.24 31.37
N ASN A 168 0.31 5.59 30.40
CA ASN A 168 1.41 6.16 29.61
C ASN A 168 2.69 6.42 30.44
N GLU A 169 3.07 5.47 31.28
CA GLU A 169 4.32 5.56 32.04
C GLU A 169 5.37 4.63 31.46
N ASP A 170 6.63 5.09 31.47
CA ASP A 170 7.79 4.27 31.14
C ASP A 170 7.82 3.00 32.02
N PRO A 171 8.22 1.83 31.50
CA PRO A 171 8.33 0.62 32.32
C PRO A 171 9.41 0.77 33.39
N ILE A 172 9.06 1.21 34.61
CA ILE A 172 9.93 1.38 35.79
C ILE A 172 11.45 1.38 35.48
N GLY A 173 11.98 2.58 35.31
CA GLY A 173 13.41 2.82 35.33
C GLY A 173 14.11 2.39 34.06
N ASP A 174 14.32 3.38 33.20
CA ASP A 174 15.48 3.41 32.32
C ASP A 174 16.78 3.02 33.09
N ALA A 175 17.82 2.65 32.35
CA ALA A 175 19.09 2.25 32.96
C ALA A 175 19.82 3.40 33.69
N ASN A 176 19.25 4.61 33.68
CA ASN A 176 19.79 5.87 34.16
C ASN A 176 19.34 6.11 35.60
N GLY A 177 18.18 5.55 35.97
CA GLY A 177 17.56 5.70 37.29
C GLY A 177 17.12 7.13 37.55
N ASP A 178 16.84 7.89 36.49
CA ASP A 178 16.12 9.13 36.65
C ASP A 178 14.61 8.90 36.49
N SER A 179 13.88 9.97 36.77
CA SER A 179 12.42 10.00 36.75
C SER A 179 11.99 11.09 35.78
N ASP A 180 12.80 11.32 34.74
CA ASP A 180 12.47 12.31 33.72
C ASP A 180 11.37 11.71 32.83
N PRO A 181 10.18 12.33 32.74
CA PRO A 181 9.09 11.84 31.91
C PRO A 181 9.25 12.16 30.41
N ASP A 182 10.42 12.67 29.97
CA ASP A 182 10.72 13.23 28.64
C ASP A 182 12.15 12.83 28.23
N ASP A 183 12.38 11.53 28.08
CA ASP A 183 13.67 10.87 27.88
C ASP A 183 14.24 11.14 26.46
N ASP A 184 13.37 11.47 25.49
CA ASP A 184 13.77 11.96 24.16
C ASP A 184 13.95 13.50 24.09
N ASN A 185 13.56 14.20 25.16
CA ASN A 185 13.67 15.64 25.36
C ASN A 185 12.99 16.45 24.22
N ASP A 186 11.83 15.97 23.76
CA ASP A 186 10.95 16.67 22.81
C ASP A 186 9.95 17.64 23.49
N GLY A 187 9.85 17.58 24.81
CA GLY A 187 9.02 18.46 25.63
C GLY A 187 7.61 17.94 25.89
N LYS A 188 7.31 16.67 25.58
CA LYS A 188 6.05 16.00 25.92
C LYS A 188 6.26 14.97 27.04
N VAL A 189 5.15 14.45 27.56
CA VAL A 189 5.10 13.54 28.73
C VAL A 189 4.30 12.28 28.36
N ASP A 190 4.20 11.99 27.06
CA ASP A 190 3.43 10.90 26.46
C ASP A 190 4.38 9.80 25.99
N GLU A 191 5.15 9.24 26.92
CA GLU A 191 6.14 8.19 26.64
C GLU A 191 5.57 6.77 26.75
N ASP A 192 4.39 6.54 26.17
CA ASP A 192 4.18 5.19 25.62
C ASP A 192 5.11 5.11 24.40
N PRO A 193 6.02 4.13 24.31
CA PRO A 193 6.82 3.96 23.10
C PRO A 193 5.84 3.86 21.95
N GLU A 194 5.86 4.88 21.07
CA GLU A 194 4.90 4.95 20.00
C GLU A 194 4.86 3.58 19.32
N ASN A 195 3.67 3.00 19.16
CA ASN A 195 3.56 1.59 18.86
C ASN A 195 3.83 1.27 17.38
N PHE A 196 4.82 1.98 16.81
CA PHE A 196 5.35 1.89 15.47
C PHE A 196 6.51 0.90 15.42
N GLN A 197 6.38 -0.07 14.54
CA GLN A 197 7.45 -0.97 14.20
C GLN A 197 8.13 -0.50 12.91
N ASN A 198 9.41 -0.15 12.99
CA ASN A 198 10.21 0.14 11.80
C ASN A 198 10.59 -1.14 11.08
N PRO A 199 10.60 -1.15 9.73
CA PRO A 199 11.17 -2.26 8.99
C PRO A 199 12.68 -2.32 9.20
N THR A 200 13.20 -3.53 9.40
CA THR A 200 14.65 -3.82 9.42
C THR A 200 15.33 -3.67 8.06
N GLY A 201 14.54 -3.53 7.00
CA GLY A 201 15.00 -3.28 5.64
C GLY A 201 13.90 -3.54 4.63
N PHE A 202 14.24 -3.34 3.35
CA PHE A 202 13.34 -3.57 2.25
C PHE A 202 14.04 -4.20 1.05
N GLY A 203 13.27 -4.93 0.23
CA GLY A 203 13.67 -5.48 -1.06
C GLY A 203 12.92 -4.78 -2.17
N LEU A 204 13.64 -4.19 -3.12
CA LEU A 204 13.07 -3.58 -4.32
C LEU A 204 13.33 -4.47 -5.53
N ARG A 205 12.26 -4.91 -6.21
CA ARG A 205 12.33 -5.73 -7.42
C ARG A 205 11.51 -5.12 -8.55
N PRO A 206 11.71 -5.57 -9.80
CA PRO A 206 10.92 -5.09 -10.92
C PRO A 206 9.40 -5.34 -10.82
N SER A 207 8.98 -6.26 -9.95
CA SER A 207 7.59 -6.71 -9.78
C SER A 207 7.00 -6.33 -8.43
N ASP A 208 7.81 -5.87 -7.48
CA ASP A 208 7.38 -5.73 -6.09
C ASP A 208 8.31 -4.85 -5.26
N VAL A 209 7.77 -4.35 -4.16
CA VAL A 209 8.53 -3.88 -3.01
C VAL A 209 8.11 -4.70 -1.80
N THR A 210 9.09 -5.19 -1.03
CA THR A 210 8.85 -5.91 0.23
C THR A 210 9.53 -5.18 1.38
N TYR A 211 8.80 -4.88 2.44
CA TYR A 211 9.32 -4.41 3.72
C TYR A 211 9.42 -5.58 4.69
N TYR A 212 10.54 -5.68 5.40
CA TYR A 212 10.84 -6.76 6.32
C TYR A 212 10.90 -6.26 7.76
N PHE A 213 10.08 -6.82 8.63
CA PHE A 213 9.99 -6.52 10.05
C PHE A 213 10.69 -7.63 10.84
N GLY A 214 12.03 -7.65 10.76
CA GLY A 214 12.96 -8.51 11.48
C GLY A 214 12.75 -10.04 11.38
N PRO A 215 13.72 -10.83 11.84
CA PRO A 215 13.56 -12.28 12.03
C PRO A 215 13.16 -12.66 13.47
N SER A 216 13.10 -11.69 14.39
CA SER A 216 12.75 -11.87 15.80
C SER A 216 11.36 -11.29 16.04
N ALA A 217 10.55 -11.99 16.84
CA ALA A 217 9.19 -11.55 17.20
C ALA A 217 9.13 -10.15 17.81
N THR A 218 10.25 -9.67 18.38
CA THR A 218 10.36 -8.31 18.94
C THR A 218 10.55 -7.20 17.90
N TRP A 219 10.63 -7.55 16.62
CA TRP A 219 10.81 -6.61 15.50
C TRP A 219 9.69 -6.76 14.45
N GLU A 220 8.81 -7.72 14.64
CA GLU A 220 7.60 -7.90 13.84
C GLU A 220 6.53 -6.94 14.34
N ILE A 221 5.59 -6.52 13.49
CA ILE A 221 4.48 -5.67 13.94
C ILE A 221 3.63 -6.52 14.90
N SER A 222 3.73 -6.25 16.20
CA SER A 222 3.05 -7.04 17.22
C SER A 222 1.54 -6.81 17.20
N VAL A 223 0.80 -7.65 17.92
CA VAL A 223 -0.65 -7.49 18.08
C VAL A 223 -0.92 -6.20 18.83
N GLY A 224 -1.80 -5.36 18.29
CA GLY A 224 -2.05 -4.03 18.81
C GLY A 224 -0.98 -3.02 18.42
N ASN A 225 -0.14 -3.28 17.41
CA ASN A 225 0.88 -2.34 16.93
C ASN A 225 0.63 -1.98 15.47
N GLN A 226 1.31 -0.94 15.01
CA GLN A 226 1.32 -0.51 13.62
C GLN A 226 2.74 -0.40 13.06
N SER A 227 2.88 -0.36 11.74
CA SER A 227 4.15 -0.02 11.12
C SER A 227 4.36 1.48 11.14
N THR A 228 5.61 1.91 11.06
CA THR A 228 5.89 3.27 10.59
C THR A 228 5.43 3.48 9.13
N VAL A 229 5.47 4.73 8.64
CA VAL A 229 5.18 5.03 7.22
C VAL A 229 6.21 4.37 6.28
N LEU A 230 5.70 3.49 5.42
CA LEU A 230 6.42 2.83 4.33
C LEU A 230 6.27 3.65 3.05
N ALA A 231 7.35 3.97 2.35
CA ALA A 231 7.34 4.83 1.18
C ALA A 231 7.84 4.11 -0.07
N ALA A 232 7.10 4.18 -1.17
CA ALA A 232 7.53 3.69 -2.47
C ALA A 232 7.25 4.72 -3.58
N TYR A 233 8.07 4.74 -4.62
CA TYR A 233 7.96 5.75 -5.68
C TYR A 233 7.90 5.11 -7.06
N ALA A 234 7.06 5.66 -7.94
CA ALA A 234 6.93 5.15 -9.30
C ALA A 234 6.68 6.26 -10.32
N ILE A 235 6.96 5.95 -11.59
CA ILE A 235 6.82 6.85 -12.73
C ILE A 235 5.56 6.57 -13.57
N VAL A 236 4.59 5.89 -12.99
CA VAL A 236 3.31 5.56 -13.61
C VAL A 236 2.17 5.88 -12.65
N PRO A 237 0.98 6.19 -13.17
CA PRO A 237 -0.15 6.53 -12.34
C PRO A 237 -0.59 5.38 -11.42
N PRO A 238 -1.28 5.70 -10.33
CA PRO A 238 -1.83 4.71 -9.41
C PRO A 238 -3.01 3.93 -10.01
N THR A 239 -3.11 2.67 -9.62
CA THR A 239 -4.32 1.85 -9.68
C THR A 239 -4.42 1.02 -8.41
N TYR A 240 -5.44 0.19 -8.25
CA TYR A 240 -5.44 -0.81 -7.18
C TYR A 240 -4.81 -2.13 -7.62
N GLY A 241 -3.96 -2.70 -6.78
CA GLY A 241 -3.30 -3.97 -7.01
C GLY A 241 -3.14 -4.77 -5.73
N ILE A 242 -2.35 -5.84 -5.77
CA ILE A 242 -2.28 -6.81 -4.68
C ILE A 242 -1.23 -6.37 -3.68
N ALA A 243 -1.58 -6.40 -2.40
CA ALA A 243 -0.62 -6.43 -1.31
C ALA A 243 -0.82 -7.67 -0.46
N THR A 244 0.29 -8.16 0.09
CA THR A 244 0.30 -9.31 0.98
C THR A 244 1.10 -8.99 2.24
N ALA A 245 0.61 -9.43 3.38
CA ALA A 245 1.35 -9.42 4.62
C ALA A 245 1.55 -10.88 5.06
N MET A 246 2.66 -11.17 5.73
CA MET A 246 2.98 -12.54 6.13
C MET A 246 3.62 -12.62 7.50
N ASN A 247 3.39 -13.75 8.16
CA ASN A 247 4.15 -14.28 9.30
C ASN A 247 4.14 -15.82 9.22
N SER A 248 4.97 -16.48 10.03
CA SER A 248 4.99 -17.93 10.23
C SER A 248 3.58 -18.51 10.48
N GLY A 249 2.98 -19.07 9.43
CA GLY A 249 1.70 -19.77 9.50
C GLY A 249 0.43 -18.92 9.32
N VAL A 250 0.55 -17.64 8.97
CA VAL A 250 -0.57 -16.80 8.58
C VAL A 250 -0.17 -15.86 7.44
N SER A 251 -1.06 -15.66 6.47
CA SER A 251 -0.89 -14.64 5.44
C SER A 251 -2.17 -13.86 5.25
N TRP A 252 -2.01 -12.58 4.96
CA TRP A 252 -3.08 -11.67 4.63
C TRP A 252 -2.90 -11.17 3.20
N GLY A 253 -4.00 -10.89 2.54
CA GLY A 253 -4.01 -10.41 1.17
C GLY A 253 -5.18 -9.47 0.95
N GLY A 254 -4.90 -8.37 0.28
CA GLY A 254 -5.91 -7.37 -0.03
C GLY A 254 -5.45 -6.52 -1.19
N LYS A 255 -6.12 -5.38 -1.36
CA LYS A 255 -5.78 -4.46 -2.42
C LYS A 255 -5.43 -3.09 -1.89
N VAL A 256 -4.35 -2.53 -2.42
CA VAL A 256 -3.84 -1.21 -2.07
C VAL A 256 -3.51 -0.46 -3.37
N PRO A 257 -3.31 0.87 -3.33
CA PRO A 257 -2.79 1.58 -4.49
C PRO A 257 -1.43 1.02 -4.88
N ILE A 258 -1.19 0.84 -6.17
CA ILE A 258 0.07 0.40 -6.76
C ILE A 258 0.33 1.19 -8.05
N PRO A 259 1.58 1.24 -8.52
CA PRO A 259 1.87 1.70 -9.87
C PRO A 259 1.35 0.71 -10.91
N SER A 260 0.62 1.21 -11.90
CA SER A 260 0.24 0.43 -13.07
C SER A 260 0.03 1.30 -14.31
N PRO A 261 0.48 0.87 -15.49
CA PRO A 261 0.11 1.49 -16.74
C PRO A 261 -1.38 1.23 -16.90
N GLU A 262 -2.14 2.29 -17.14
CA GLU A 262 -3.57 2.17 -17.35
C GLU A 262 -3.88 1.00 -18.30
N PRO A 263 -4.80 0.08 -17.93
CA PRO A 263 -5.14 -1.06 -18.78
C PRO A 263 -5.50 -0.63 -20.22
N GLY A 264 -6.05 0.58 -20.36
CA GLY A 264 -6.38 1.20 -21.64
C GLY A 264 -5.17 1.36 -22.57
N THR A 265 -4.00 1.75 -22.07
CA THR A 265 -2.83 1.97 -22.93
C THR A 265 -2.31 0.66 -23.52
N VAL A 266 -2.31 -0.41 -22.72
CA VAL A 266 -1.89 -1.75 -23.17
C VAL A 266 -2.88 -2.30 -24.21
N VAL A 267 -4.18 -2.20 -23.92
CA VAL A 267 -5.23 -2.67 -24.85
C VAL A 267 -5.18 -1.88 -26.16
N LEU A 268 -5.04 -0.56 -26.10
CA LEU A 268 -4.92 0.28 -27.31
C LEU A 268 -3.65 -0.03 -28.11
N LEU A 269 -2.53 -0.32 -27.45
CA LEU A 269 -1.29 -0.71 -28.12
C LEU A 269 -1.44 -2.05 -28.85
N VAL A 270 -2.05 -3.05 -28.21
CA VAL A 270 -2.31 -4.37 -28.82
C VAL A 270 -3.28 -4.23 -29.99
N LEU A 271 -4.38 -3.50 -29.81
CA LEU A 271 -5.35 -3.27 -30.90
C LEU A 271 -4.74 -2.46 -32.05
N GLY A 272 -3.91 -1.45 -31.75
CA GLY A 272 -3.21 -0.64 -32.74
C GLY A 272 -2.20 -1.45 -33.56
N THR A 273 -1.42 -2.31 -32.92
CA THR A 273 -0.43 -3.17 -33.61
C THR A 273 -1.11 -4.23 -34.48
N VAL A 274 -2.17 -4.88 -33.98
CA VAL A 274 -2.98 -5.83 -34.77
C VAL A 274 -3.65 -5.11 -35.95
N GLY A 275 -4.24 -3.93 -35.72
CA GLY A 275 -4.86 -3.11 -36.76
C GLY A 275 -3.87 -2.71 -37.86
N MET A 276 -2.66 -2.25 -37.50
CA MET A 276 -1.61 -1.93 -38.48
C MET A 276 -1.13 -3.15 -39.27
N GLY A 277 -1.03 -4.32 -38.64
CA GLY A 277 -0.67 -5.57 -39.32
C GLY A 277 -1.68 -5.96 -40.40
N ILE A 278 -2.97 -5.83 -40.09
CA ILE A 278 -4.06 -6.11 -41.04
C ILE A 278 -4.05 -5.08 -42.18
N LEU A 279 -3.92 -3.79 -41.87
CA LEU A 279 -3.88 -2.71 -42.87
C LEU A 279 -2.69 -2.86 -43.85
N ARG A 280 -1.50 -3.24 -43.35
CA ARG A 280 -0.33 -3.51 -44.23
C ARG A 280 -0.57 -4.67 -45.18
N ARG A 281 -1.33 -5.68 -44.78
CA ARG A 281 -1.65 -6.84 -45.64
C ARG A 281 -2.65 -6.50 -46.74
N TYR A 282 -3.59 -5.59 -46.48
CA TYR A 282 -4.53 -5.09 -47.49
C TYR A 282 -3.86 -4.19 -48.52
N ARG A 283 -2.90 -3.36 -48.13
CA ARG A 283 -2.18 -2.47 -49.06
C ARG A 283 -1.24 -3.15 -50.06
N ARG A 284 -0.88 -4.42 -49.86
CA ARG A 284 0.01 -5.20 -50.75
C ARG A 284 -0.74 -6.07 -51.76
N LYS A 285 -2.06 -5.98 -51.81
CA LYS A 285 -2.91 -6.60 -52.83
C LYS A 285 -3.53 -5.51 -53.69
#